data_AF-A0A7W5VQ22-F1
#
_entry.id   AF-A0A7W5VQ22-F1
#
_cell.length_a   1.000
_cell.length_b   1.000
_cell.length_c   1.000
_cell.angle_alpha   90.00
_cell.angle_beta   90.00
_cell.angle_gamma   90.00
#
_symmetry.space_group_name_H-M   'P 1'
#
loop_
_entity.id
_entity.type
_entity.pdbx_description
1 polymer ?
#
loop_
_entity_poly.entity_id
_entity_poly.type
_entity_poly.pdbx_seq_one_letter_code
_entity_poly.pdbx_strand_id
1 'polypeptide(L)'
;MTTSIGRRTSYLAVPAHLLLWLIAAFHMLLLAALFVAFLAARPAAAEEAACAGRNLMVELQQNDPARYAEALKEADATPNGKGIFWKIEKPGLAPSWLLGSMHVTDPRVLALPPRAQAAHDAAGTIIIESDEILDERKATAALLAKPELTMFTDGTTIDKLLSPEDYKRLEAGLKQRGIPLGAVSRMRPWMISSAVALPACEIARKAKGVQFLDQKIATDAVAQGKQVKGLETLAEQIQAMADLPIEFHLKSLIETLELGDKMSDVVETMTDLYLSGDIGLTMPMLKTVTPEDKGETNDYAAFEQRVILDRNKVMAERAAPILDGGNVFMAVGALHLPGKDGVIELLRQQGFTVTAIN
;
A
#
# COMPACT_ATOMS: atom_id res chain seq x y z
N MET A 1 19.94 -3.53 -109.97
CA MET A 1 19.60 -4.92 -109.56
C MET A 1 20.21 -5.13 -108.19
N THR A 2 19.42 -5.03 -107.11
CA THR A 2 19.62 -5.66 -105.78
C THR A 2 18.56 -5.11 -104.82
N THR A 3 17.49 -5.89 -104.64
CA THR A 3 16.45 -5.71 -103.63
C THR A 3 16.97 -6.23 -102.29
N SER A 4 16.98 -5.39 -101.25
CA SER A 4 17.33 -5.76 -99.87
C SER A 4 16.06 -6.02 -99.06
N ILE A 5 15.91 -7.23 -98.55
CA ILE A 5 14.81 -7.67 -97.67
C ILE A 5 15.28 -7.49 -96.22
N GLY A 6 14.67 -6.55 -95.50
CA GLY A 6 14.90 -6.33 -94.07
C GLY A 6 14.20 -7.39 -93.22
N ARG A 7 14.99 -8.19 -92.49
CA ARG A 7 14.53 -9.20 -91.53
C ARG A 7 14.21 -8.52 -90.20
N ARG A 8 12.95 -8.58 -89.74
CA ARG A 8 12.56 -8.15 -88.37
C ARG A 8 12.92 -9.26 -87.38
N THR A 9 13.81 -8.97 -86.45
CA THR A 9 14.10 -9.81 -85.28
C THR A 9 13.24 -9.35 -84.11
N SER A 10 12.30 -10.20 -83.70
CA SER A 10 11.52 -10.05 -82.47
C SER A 10 12.37 -10.48 -81.27
N TYR A 11 12.77 -9.53 -80.42
CA TYR A 11 13.39 -9.85 -79.14
C TYR A 11 12.30 -10.24 -78.13
N LEU A 12 12.28 -11.51 -77.72
CA LEU A 12 11.56 -11.97 -76.53
C LEU A 12 12.20 -11.32 -75.31
N ALA A 13 11.45 -10.45 -74.62
CA ALA A 13 11.88 -9.83 -73.38
C ALA A 13 12.09 -10.90 -72.29
N VAL A 14 13.23 -10.80 -71.63
CA VAL A 14 13.86 -11.80 -70.75
C VAL A 14 13.11 -11.94 -69.40
N PRO A 15 13.03 -13.15 -68.81
CA PRO A 15 12.37 -13.46 -67.52
C PRO A 15 12.92 -12.75 -66.28
N ALA A 16 13.98 -11.94 -66.40
CA ALA A 16 14.60 -11.22 -65.28
C ALA A 16 13.67 -10.17 -64.64
N HIS A 17 12.74 -9.60 -65.41
CA HIS A 17 11.76 -8.66 -64.86
C HIS A 17 10.76 -9.35 -63.92
N LEU A 18 10.31 -10.56 -64.24
CA LEU A 18 9.35 -11.29 -63.41
C LEU A 18 9.91 -11.60 -62.02
N LEU A 19 11.19 -11.96 -61.93
CA LEU A 19 11.83 -12.23 -60.63
C LEU A 19 11.90 -10.97 -59.76
N LEU A 20 12.26 -9.82 -60.34
CA LEU A 20 12.29 -8.54 -59.62
C LEU A 20 10.89 -8.10 -59.16
N TRP A 21 9.86 -8.31 -59.99
CA TRP A 21 8.47 -8.04 -59.61
C TRP A 21 7.96 -8.96 -58.50
N LEU A 22 8.34 -10.24 -58.51
CA LEU A 22 8.00 -11.18 -57.44
C LEU A 22 8.69 -10.83 -56.11
N ILE A 23 9.96 -10.41 -56.16
CA ILE A 23 10.68 -9.94 -54.97
C ILE A 23 10.01 -8.67 -54.43
N ALA A 24 9.69 -7.69 -55.27
CA ALA A 24 9.01 -6.47 -54.84
C ALA A 24 7.62 -6.76 -54.23
N ALA A 25 6.83 -7.63 -54.86
CA ALA A 25 5.53 -8.05 -54.35
C ALA A 25 5.65 -8.77 -52.99
N PHE A 26 6.65 -9.62 -52.81
CA PHE A 26 6.91 -10.30 -51.53
C PHE A 26 7.23 -9.32 -50.40
N HIS A 27 8.06 -8.30 -50.66
CA HIS A 27 8.38 -7.28 -49.66
C HIS A 27 7.17 -6.40 -49.31
N MET A 28 6.33 -6.06 -50.30
CA MET A 28 5.09 -5.31 -50.06
C MET A 28 4.08 -6.13 -49.26
N LEU A 29 3.98 -7.45 -49.50
CA LEU A 29 3.16 -8.35 -48.69
C LEU A 29 3.67 -8.46 -47.25
N LEU A 30 4.99 -8.53 -47.06
CA LEU A 30 5.62 -8.50 -45.74
C LEU A 30 5.32 -7.20 -45.00
N LEU A 31 5.45 -6.05 -45.68
CA LEU A 31 5.13 -4.75 -45.11
C LEU A 31 3.65 -4.65 -44.72
N ALA A 32 2.75 -5.11 -45.59
CA ALA A 32 1.31 -5.14 -45.32
C ALA A 32 0.98 -6.06 -44.14
N ALA A 33 1.60 -7.23 -44.05
CA ALA A 33 1.43 -8.15 -42.92
C ALA A 33 1.93 -7.54 -41.60
N LEU A 34 3.05 -6.80 -41.64
CA LEU A 34 3.59 -6.08 -40.49
C LEU A 34 2.65 -4.96 -40.04
N PHE A 35 2.06 -4.23 -41.00
CA PHE A 35 1.11 -3.16 -40.72
C PHE A 35 -0.21 -3.71 -40.15
N VAL A 36 -0.70 -4.84 -40.66
CA VAL A 36 -1.86 -5.55 -40.11
C VAL A 36 -1.55 -6.09 -38.72
N ALA A 37 -0.34 -6.61 -38.46
CA ALA A 37 0.08 -7.05 -37.14
C ALA A 37 0.13 -5.87 -36.13
N PHE A 38 0.58 -4.69 -36.56
CA PHE A 38 0.54 -3.47 -35.74
C PHE A 38 -0.87 -2.94 -35.50
N LEU A 39 -1.77 -3.02 -36.48
CA LEU A 39 -3.18 -2.63 -36.33
C LEU A 39 -3.99 -3.64 -35.50
N ALA A 40 -3.63 -4.93 -35.56
CA ALA A 40 -4.23 -6.00 -34.77
C ALA A 40 -3.63 -6.13 -33.37
N ALA A 41 -2.43 -5.58 -33.15
CA ALA A 41 -1.88 -5.37 -31.82
C ALA A 41 -2.74 -4.32 -31.11
N ARG A 42 -3.79 -4.80 -30.43
CA ARG A 42 -4.38 -4.02 -29.34
C ARG A 42 -3.23 -3.67 -28.39
N PRO A 43 -3.21 -2.47 -27.80
CA PRO A 43 -2.44 -2.35 -26.57
C PRO A 43 -2.94 -3.49 -25.71
N ALA A 44 -2.04 -4.41 -25.33
CA ALA A 44 -2.33 -5.21 -24.16
C ALA A 44 -2.63 -4.15 -23.11
N ALA A 45 -3.90 -3.97 -22.77
CA ALA A 45 -4.21 -3.57 -21.42
C ALA A 45 -3.49 -4.65 -20.63
N ALA A 46 -2.26 -4.37 -20.21
CA ALA A 46 -1.67 -5.08 -19.12
C ALA A 46 -2.76 -4.91 -18.07
N GLU A 47 -3.52 -5.99 -17.84
CA GLU A 47 -4.30 -6.12 -16.61
C GLU A 47 -3.38 -5.54 -15.56
N GLU A 48 -3.81 -4.44 -14.93
CA GLU A 48 -3.09 -3.94 -13.77
C GLU A 48 -2.83 -5.18 -12.95
N ALA A 49 -1.56 -5.53 -12.77
CA ALA A 49 -1.21 -6.75 -12.07
C ALA A 49 -1.90 -6.62 -10.72
N ALA A 50 -3.06 -7.29 -10.58
CA ALA A 50 -3.76 -7.33 -9.34
C ALA A 50 -2.73 -7.85 -8.35
N CYS A 51 -2.75 -7.35 -7.12
CA CYS A 51 -2.00 -7.99 -6.07
C CYS A 51 -2.55 -9.42 -5.98
N ALA A 52 -1.93 -10.36 -6.68
CA ALA A 52 -2.36 -11.74 -6.74
C ALA A 52 -1.88 -12.38 -5.45
N GLY A 53 -2.62 -12.14 -4.37
CA GLY A 53 -2.44 -12.80 -3.08
C GLY A 53 -3.55 -13.80 -2.83
N ARG A 54 -3.30 -14.73 -1.93
CA ARG A 54 -4.29 -15.62 -1.35
C ARG A 54 -4.67 -15.12 0.03
N ASN A 55 -5.92 -15.31 0.40
CA ASN A 55 -6.37 -15.03 1.75
C ASN A 55 -5.84 -16.12 2.71
N LEU A 56 -4.89 -15.74 3.56
CA LEU A 56 -4.20 -16.62 4.51
C LEU A 56 -5.15 -17.13 5.60
N MET A 57 -6.25 -16.44 5.89
CA MET A 57 -7.22 -16.93 6.87
C MET A 57 -8.00 -18.14 6.34
N VAL A 58 -8.26 -18.19 5.03
CA VAL A 58 -8.87 -19.36 4.38
C VAL A 58 -7.92 -20.56 4.42
N GLU A 59 -6.63 -20.32 4.17
CA GLU A 59 -5.60 -21.36 4.27
C GLU A 59 -5.43 -21.84 5.73
N LEU A 60 -5.37 -20.92 6.69
CA LEU A 60 -5.25 -21.22 8.11
C LEU A 60 -6.42 -22.06 8.59
N GLN A 61 -7.66 -21.73 8.18
CA GLN A 61 -8.83 -22.51 8.53
C GLN A 61 -8.74 -23.98 8.07
N GLN A 62 -8.08 -24.24 6.94
CA GLN A 62 -7.92 -25.58 6.37
C GLN A 62 -6.75 -26.34 7.01
N ASN A 63 -5.62 -25.66 7.20
CA ASN A 63 -4.36 -26.27 7.63
C ASN A 63 -4.23 -26.37 9.15
N ASP A 64 -4.75 -25.38 9.89
CA ASP A 64 -4.76 -25.33 11.34
C ASP A 64 -6.07 -24.71 11.90
N PRO A 65 -7.16 -25.50 11.93
CA PRO A 65 -8.46 -25.02 12.43
C PRO A 65 -8.43 -24.55 13.88
N ALA A 66 -7.49 -25.05 14.70
CA ALA A 66 -7.38 -24.67 16.10
C ALA A 66 -6.81 -23.25 16.24
N ARG A 67 -5.71 -22.96 15.53
CA ARG A 67 -5.12 -21.62 15.48
C ARG A 67 -6.04 -20.60 14.81
N TYR A 68 -6.79 -21.01 13.78
CA TYR A 68 -7.85 -20.19 13.20
C TYR A 68 -8.92 -19.81 14.25
N ALA A 69 -9.42 -20.78 15.02
CA ALA A 69 -10.42 -20.53 16.06
C ALA A 69 -9.89 -19.64 17.19
N GLU A 70 -8.61 -19.75 17.55
CA GLU A 70 -7.96 -18.86 18.51
C GLU A 70 -7.89 -17.42 18.00
N ALA A 71 -7.49 -17.22 16.74
CA ALA A 71 -7.44 -15.90 16.12
C ALA A 71 -8.83 -15.24 16.08
N LEU A 72 -9.88 -16.00 15.74
CA LEU A 72 -11.25 -15.51 15.79
C LEU A 72 -11.67 -15.14 17.21
N LYS A 73 -11.34 -15.96 18.20
CA LYS A 73 -11.68 -15.69 19.60
C LYS A 73 -11.02 -14.42 20.11
N GLU A 74 -9.76 -14.16 19.74
CA GLU A 74 -9.05 -12.92 20.07
C GLU A 74 -9.72 -11.71 19.40
N ALA A 75 -10.04 -11.83 18.11
CA ALA A 75 -10.72 -10.77 17.35
C ALA A 75 -12.11 -10.44 17.93
N ASP A 76 -12.91 -11.45 18.27
CA ASP A 76 -14.25 -11.28 18.85
C ASP A 76 -14.20 -10.68 20.25
N ALA A 77 -13.10 -10.86 20.99
CA ALA A 77 -12.87 -10.23 22.29
C ALA A 77 -12.47 -8.76 22.18
N THR A 78 -12.14 -8.28 20.97
CA THR A 78 -11.68 -6.91 20.73
C THR A 78 -12.86 -5.97 20.49
N PRO A 79 -13.12 -5.00 21.39
CA PRO A 79 -14.20 -4.04 21.21
C PRO A 79 -14.06 -3.29 19.88
N ASN A 80 -15.17 -3.06 19.18
CA ASN A 80 -15.19 -2.35 17.90
C ASN A 80 -14.28 -2.97 16.82
N GLY A 81 -14.00 -4.28 16.91
CA GLY A 81 -13.23 -5.03 15.89
C GLY A 81 -13.97 -5.30 14.57
N LYS A 82 -15.23 -4.85 14.46
CA LYS A 82 -16.09 -5.01 13.28
C LYS A 82 -16.54 -3.66 12.76
N GLY A 83 -16.42 -3.44 11.46
CA GLY A 83 -16.82 -2.23 10.74
C GLY A 83 -15.73 -1.18 10.63
N ILE A 84 -15.63 -0.54 9.47
CA ILE A 84 -14.66 0.53 9.18
C ILE A 84 -15.29 1.92 9.15
N PHE A 85 -16.61 2.05 9.20
CA PHE A 85 -17.27 3.34 9.06
C PHE A 85 -18.21 3.61 10.23
N TRP A 86 -18.06 4.79 10.82
CA TRP A 86 -18.66 5.15 12.10
C TRP A 86 -19.23 6.55 12.04
N LYS A 87 -20.37 6.76 12.71
CA LYS A 87 -20.97 8.08 12.92
C LYS A 87 -20.60 8.59 14.30
N ILE A 88 -20.19 9.85 14.37
CA ILE A 88 -19.84 10.57 15.60
C ILE A 88 -20.90 11.65 15.84
N GLU A 89 -21.51 11.64 17.03
CA GLU A 89 -22.58 12.56 17.40
C GLU A 89 -22.32 13.18 18.77
N LYS A 90 -22.71 14.45 18.93
CA LYS A 90 -22.77 15.15 20.20
C LYS A 90 -23.99 16.09 20.20
N PRO A 91 -24.77 16.17 21.29
CA PRO A 91 -25.99 16.98 21.31
C PRO A 91 -25.77 18.42 20.87
N GLY A 92 -26.59 18.90 19.94
CA GLY A 92 -26.53 20.26 19.42
C GLY A 92 -25.51 20.49 18.30
N LEU A 93 -24.74 19.47 17.90
CA LEU A 93 -23.79 19.54 16.78
C LEU A 93 -24.32 18.80 15.55
N ALA A 94 -23.91 19.25 14.36
CA ALA A 94 -24.06 18.45 13.15
C ALA A 94 -23.23 17.17 13.27
N PRO A 95 -23.72 16.01 12.77
CA PRO A 95 -22.99 14.76 12.88
C PRO A 95 -21.65 14.84 12.15
N SER A 96 -20.68 14.14 12.70
CA SER A 96 -19.38 13.89 12.10
C SER A 96 -19.25 12.41 11.78
N TRP A 97 -18.22 12.02 11.03
CA TRP A 97 -18.02 10.65 10.56
C TRP A 97 -16.57 10.25 10.71
N LEU A 98 -16.33 8.97 10.97
CA LEU A 98 -15.01 8.37 11.15
C LEU A 98 -14.90 7.15 10.24
N LEU A 99 -13.91 7.17 9.37
CA LEU A 99 -13.54 6.07 8.49
C LEU A 99 -12.19 5.50 8.95
N GLY A 100 -12.12 4.19 9.09
CA GLY A 100 -10.87 3.45 9.11
C GLY A 100 -10.29 3.43 7.70
N SER A 101 -9.09 3.96 7.51
CA SER A 101 -8.38 3.97 6.22
C SER A 101 -7.33 2.85 6.15
N MET A 102 -6.81 2.60 4.96
CA MET A 102 -5.68 1.70 4.74
C MET A 102 -4.74 2.35 3.72
N HIS A 103 -3.44 2.40 4.03
CA HIS A 103 -2.42 3.09 3.24
C HIS A 103 -1.97 2.31 2.00
N VAL A 104 -2.92 1.86 1.18
CA VAL A 104 -2.67 1.13 -0.06
C VAL A 104 -3.33 1.81 -1.26
N THR A 105 -2.84 1.44 -2.43
CA THR A 105 -3.31 1.92 -3.74
C THR A 105 -4.31 0.96 -4.40
N ASP A 106 -4.80 -0.04 -3.66
CA ASP A 106 -5.76 -1.02 -4.17
C ASP A 106 -7.10 -0.36 -4.53
N PRO A 107 -7.61 -0.53 -5.77
CA PRO A 107 -8.83 0.13 -6.21
C PRO A 107 -10.07 -0.26 -5.39
N ARG A 108 -10.10 -1.45 -4.77
CA ARG A 108 -11.18 -1.88 -3.86
C ARG A 108 -11.20 -1.02 -2.59
N VAL A 109 -10.02 -0.64 -2.10
CA VAL A 109 -9.84 0.23 -0.92
C VAL A 109 -10.08 1.70 -1.30
N LEU A 110 -9.61 2.13 -2.47
CA LEU A 110 -9.85 3.50 -2.97
C LEU A 110 -11.32 3.80 -3.27
N ALA A 111 -12.12 2.76 -3.52
CA ALA A 111 -13.56 2.86 -3.69
C ALA A 111 -14.25 2.97 -2.33
N LEU A 112 -14.40 4.21 -1.85
CA LEU A 112 -15.13 4.49 -0.61
C LEU A 112 -16.53 3.87 -0.63
N PRO A 113 -16.98 3.23 0.47
CA PRO A 113 -18.38 2.80 0.60
C PRO A 113 -19.32 3.98 0.31
N PRO A 114 -20.46 3.79 -0.38
CA PRO A 114 -21.31 4.90 -0.82
C PRO A 114 -21.74 5.85 0.31
N ARG A 115 -21.97 5.33 1.52
CA ARG A 115 -22.29 6.14 2.71
C ARG A 115 -21.09 6.96 3.20
N ALA A 116 -19.89 6.40 3.15
CA ALA A 116 -18.66 7.12 3.48
C ALA A 116 -18.37 8.21 2.44
N GLN A 117 -18.57 7.93 1.15
CA GLN A 117 -18.45 8.95 0.10
C GLN A 117 -19.44 10.10 0.32
N ALA A 118 -20.72 9.81 0.58
CA ALA A 118 -21.72 10.84 0.83
C ALA A 118 -21.40 11.68 2.09
N ALA A 119 -20.88 11.04 3.14
CA ALA A 119 -20.44 11.73 4.35
C ALA A 119 -19.21 12.63 4.10
N HIS A 120 -18.23 12.12 3.35
CA HIS A 120 -17.08 12.90 2.91
C HIS A 120 -17.53 14.13 2.11
N ASP A 121 -18.44 13.95 1.17
CA ASP A 121 -18.93 15.02 0.29
C ASP A 121 -19.71 16.09 1.06
N ALA A 122 -20.50 15.69 2.07
CA ALA A 122 -21.26 16.61 2.91
C ALA A 122 -20.41 17.34 3.98
N ALA A 123 -19.27 16.79 4.39
CA ALA A 123 -18.43 17.36 5.44
C ALA A 123 -17.78 18.69 5.03
N GLY A 124 -17.69 19.62 5.99
CA GLY A 124 -17.02 20.91 5.81
C GLY A 124 -15.54 20.88 6.16
N THR A 125 -15.14 19.98 7.06
CA THR A 125 -13.74 19.77 7.46
C THR A 125 -13.38 18.30 7.31
N ILE A 126 -12.21 18.05 6.75
CA ILE A 126 -11.61 16.72 6.67
C ILE A 126 -10.46 16.63 7.67
N ILE A 127 -10.46 15.58 8.47
CA ILE A 127 -9.34 15.20 9.33
C ILE A 127 -8.67 13.99 8.70
N ILE A 128 -7.34 14.03 8.60
CA ILE A 128 -6.50 12.88 8.28
C ILE A 128 -5.38 12.75 9.33
N GLU A 129 -4.65 11.63 9.33
CA GLU A 129 -3.55 11.47 10.29
C GLU A 129 -2.49 12.56 10.14
N SER A 130 -2.04 12.86 8.92
CA SER A 130 -1.08 13.95 8.69
C SER A 130 -1.37 14.70 7.40
N ASP A 131 -1.66 16.00 7.51
CA ASP A 131 -1.89 16.86 6.34
C ASP A 131 -0.63 17.18 5.53
N GLU A 132 0.55 16.81 6.04
CA GLU A 132 1.82 16.90 5.31
C GLU A 132 1.88 15.98 4.10
N ILE A 133 1.01 14.96 4.00
CA ILE A 133 0.88 14.11 2.80
C ILE A 133 0.40 14.86 1.55
N LEU A 134 -0.13 16.08 1.73
CA LEU A 134 -0.52 16.97 0.63
C LEU A 134 0.67 17.75 0.05
N ASP A 135 1.82 17.78 0.72
CA ASP A 135 3.01 18.52 0.29
C ASP A 135 4.27 17.65 0.47
N GLU A 136 4.62 16.92 -0.58
CA GLU A 136 5.81 16.05 -0.61
C GLU A 136 7.11 16.79 -0.31
N ARG A 137 7.21 18.08 -0.65
CA ARG A 137 8.42 18.87 -0.38
C ARG A 137 8.53 19.17 1.10
N LYS A 138 7.42 19.56 1.74
CA LYS A 138 7.37 19.76 3.19
C LYS A 138 7.63 18.46 3.93
N ALA A 139 7.02 17.35 3.51
CA ALA A 139 7.27 16.02 4.06
C ALA A 139 8.76 15.63 3.98
N THR A 140 9.37 15.83 2.81
CA THR A 140 10.81 15.56 2.60
C THR A 140 11.68 16.45 3.47
N ALA A 141 11.35 17.74 3.58
CA ALA A 141 12.10 18.68 4.42
C ALA A 141 12.00 18.32 5.92
N ALA A 142 10.82 17.92 6.41
CA ALA A 142 10.62 17.48 7.78
C ALA A 142 11.48 16.24 8.11
N LEU A 143 11.58 15.31 7.16
CA LEU A 143 12.44 14.13 7.26
C LEU A 143 13.94 14.49 7.27
N LEU A 144 14.37 15.37 6.38
CA LEU A 144 15.76 15.82 6.31
C LEU A 144 16.20 16.62 7.55
N ALA A 145 15.25 17.23 8.28
CA ALA A 145 15.53 17.92 9.53
C ALA A 145 15.84 16.96 10.69
N LYS A 146 15.48 15.67 10.57
CA LYS A 146 15.72 14.62 11.57
C LYS A 146 16.28 13.34 10.90
N PRO A 147 17.47 13.42 10.26
CA PRO A 147 18.02 12.31 9.48
C PRO A 147 18.25 11.05 10.31
N GLU A 148 18.47 11.17 11.62
CA GLU A 148 18.65 10.07 12.56
C GLU A 148 17.45 9.12 12.68
N LEU A 149 16.26 9.57 12.28
CA LEU A 149 15.05 8.75 12.29
C LEU A 149 15.01 7.74 11.16
N THR A 150 15.63 8.04 10.02
CA THR A 150 15.62 7.20 8.82
C THR A 150 16.98 6.61 8.48
N MET A 151 18.07 7.22 8.97
CA MET A 151 19.45 6.85 8.68
C MET A 151 20.27 6.71 9.96
N PHE A 152 21.31 5.86 9.93
CA PHE A 152 22.42 5.90 10.87
C PHE A 152 23.32 7.09 10.54
N THR A 153 23.52 7.98 11.52
CA THR A 153 24.29 9.23 11.37
C THR A 153 25.68 9.18 12.02
N ASP A 154 26.00 8.08 12.70
CA ASP A 154 27.23 7.83 13.45
C ASP A 154 28.27 6.98 12.68
N GLY A 155 27.96 6.61 11.43
CA GLY A 155 28.80 5.71 10.62
C GLY A 155 28.57 4.21 10.89
N THR A 156 27.57 3.88 11.70
CA THR A 156 27.02 2.53 11.81
C THR A 156 26.35 2.13 10.51
N THR A 157 26.36 0.83 10.23
CA THR A 157 25.72 0.23 9.07
C THR A 157 25.05 -1.06 9.51
N ILE A 158 23.97 -1.45 8.84
CA ILE A 158 23.16 -2.61 9.24
C ILE A 158 23.96 -3.92 9.30
N ASP A 159 24.99 -4.06 8.46
CA ASP A 159 25.87 -5.23 8.43
C ASP A 159 26.67 -5.44 9.73
N LYS A 160 26.92 -4.37 10.50
CA LYS A 160 27.59 -4.46 11.80
C LYS A 160 26.67 -4.94 12.92
N LEU A 161 25.35 -4.91 12.69
CA LEU A 161 24.33 -5.24 13.68
C LEU A 161 23.76 -6.65 13.49
N LEU A 162 24.07 -7.30 12.36
CA LEU A 162 23.54 -8.61 12.01
C LEU A 162 24.53 -9.73 12.31
N SER A 163 24.00 -10.91 12.59
CA SER A 163 24.78 -12.14 12.56
C SER A 163 25.28 -12.40 11.13
N PRO A 164 26.37 -13.18 10.93
CA PRO A 164 26.82 -13.55 9.58
C PRO A 164 25.76 -14.31 8.77
N GLU A 165 24.83 -14.99 9.43
CA GLU A 165 23.71 -15.68 8.80
C GLU A 165 22.64 -14.68 8.34
N ASP A 166 22.20 -13.79 9.22
CA ASP A 166 21.19 -12.78 8.90
C ASP A 166 21.66 -11.77 7.87
N TYR A 167 22.97 -11.46 7.87
CA TYR A 167 23.58 -10.66 6.81
C TYR A 167 23.37 -11.31 5.43
N LYS A 168 23.59 -12.63 5.31
CA LYS A 168 23.40 -13.36 4.05
C LYS A 168 21.91 -13.41 3.66
N ARG A 169 21.02 -13.57 4.64
CA ARG A 169 19.56 -13.53 4.41
C ARG A 169 19.14 -12.16 3.88
N LEU A 170 19.61 -11.08 4.51
CA LEU A 170 19.40 -9.71 4.07
C LEU A 170 19.91 -9.47 2.65
N GLU A 171 21.17 -9.79 2.38
CA GLU A 171 21.78 -9.60 1.06
C GLU A 171 21.02 -10.36 -0.04
N ALA A 172 20.64 -11.61 0.22
CA ALA A 172 19.88 -12.42 -0.73
C ALA A 172 18.49 -11.84 -1.01
N GLY A 173 17.73 -11.47 0.02
CA GLY A 173 16.36 -10.97 -0.15
C GLY A 173 16.30 -9.55 -0.76
N LEU A 174 17.30 -8.70 -0.49
CA LEU A 174 17.45 -7.42 -1.18
C LEU A 174 17.82 -7.61 -2.66
N LYS A 175 18.71 -8.55 -2.96
CA LYS A 175 19.11 -8.86 -4.33
C LYS A 175 17.94 -9.34 -5.18
N GLN A 176 17.03 -10.16 -4.63
CA GLN A 176 15.80 -10.59 -5.32
C GLN A 176 14.92 -9.40 -5.72
N ARG A 177 14.95 -8.32 -4.93
CA ARG A 177 14.20 -7.08 -5.18
C ARG A 177 15.00 -6.04 -5.97
N GLY A 178 16.20 -6.38 -6.44
CA GLY A 178 17.07 -5.48 -7.19
C GLY A 178 17.64 -4.32 -6.36
N ILE A 179 17.64 -4.44 -5.03
CA ILE A 179 18.16 -3.41 -4.11
C ILE A 179 19.60 -3.77 -3.74
N PRO A 180 20.61 -2.97 -4.11
CA PRO A 180 21.98 -3.20 -3.65
C PRO A 180 22.09 -2.91 -2.14
N LEU A 181 22.62 -3.86 -1.36
CA LEU A 181 22.80 -3.66 0.10
C LEU A 181 23.60 -2.39 0.42
N GLY A 182 24.64 -2.08 -0.35
CA GLY A 182 25.43 -0.86 -0.17
C GLY A 182 24.64 0.45 -0.35
N ALA A 183 23.51 0.42 -1.06
CA ALA A 183 22.65 1.61 -1.23
C ALA A 183 21.75 1.87 -0.01
N VAL A 184 21.47 0.84 0.79
CA VAL A 184 20.55 0.91 1.94
C VAL A 184 21.25 0.61 3.27
N SER A 185 22.56 0.32 3.28
CA SER A 185 23.28 -0.14 4.48
C SER A 185 23.29 0.87 5.62
N ARG A 186 23.10 2.16 5.34
CA ARG A 186 22.97 3.22 6.33
C ARG A 186 21.53 3.56 6.70
N MET A 187 20.53 2.96 6.06
CA MET A 187 19.13 3.14 6.45
C MET A 187 18.87 2.42 7.78
N ARG A 188 17.96 2.97 8.58
CA ARG A 188 17.42 2.26 9.74
C ARG A 188 16.73 0.96 9.29
N PRO A 189 16.81 -0.15 10.05
CA PRO A 189 16.28 -1.43 9.57
C PRO A 189 14.77 -1.42 9.28
N TRP A 190 13.99 -0.62 10.01
CA TRP A 190 12.56 -0.46 9.75
C TRP A 190 12.25 0.13 8.38
N MET A 191 13.08 1.05 7.86
CA MET A 191 12.93 1.61 6.51
C MET A 191 13.11 0.53 5.44
N ILE A 192 14.12 -0.33 5.65
CA ILE A 192 14.39 -1.45 4.76
C ILE A 192 13.23 -2.45 4.81
N SER A 193 12.73 -2.75 6.02
CA SER A 193 11.57 -3.62 6.21
C SER A 193 10.34 -3.08 5.47
N SER A 194 10.01 -1.79 5.62
CA SER A 194 8.90 -1.15 4.91
C SER A 194 9.04 -1.22 3.39
N ALA A 195 10.26 -1.09 2.86
CA ALA A 195 10.50 -1.22 1.42
C ALA A 195 10.37 -2.68 0.93
N VAL A 196 10.84 -3.65 1.71
CA VAL A 196 10.82 -5.08 1.39
C VAL A 196 9.41 -5.67 1.52
N ALA A 197 8.61 -5.15 2.45
CA ALA A 197 7.22 -5.53 2.70
C ALA A 197 6.25 -5.07 1.61
N LEU A 198 6.65 -4.12 0.75
CA LEU A 198 5.76 -3.58 -0.27
C LEU A 198 5.63 -4.56 -1.45
N PRO A 199 4.42 -5.08 -1.77
CA PRO A 199 4.24 -5.98 -2.90
C PRO A 199 4.49 -5.28 -4.24
N ALA A 200 4.86 -6.06 -5.27
CA ALA A 200 5.20 -5.53 -6.59
C ALA A 200 4.07 -4.72 -7.25
N CYS A 201 2.80 -5.10 -7.01
CA CYS A 201 1.63 -4.36 -7.49
C CYS A 201 1.56 -2.94 -6.89
N GLU A 202 1.82 -2.78 -5.60
CA GLU A 202 1.82 -1.48 -4.92
C GLU A 202 2.99 -0.62 -5.41
N ILE A 203 4.17 -1.21 -5.64
CA ILE A 203 5.29 -0.52 -6.29
C ILE A 203 4.88 0.00 -7.68
N ALA A 204 4.25 -0.85 -8.49
CA ALA A 204 3.84 -0.49 -9.85
C ALA A 204 2.76 0.62 -9.87
N ARG A 205 1.79 0.57 -8.95
CA ARG A 205 0.74 1.60 -8.83
C ARG A 205 1.31 2.93 -8.34
N LYS A 206 2.16 2.91 -7.31
CA LYS A 206 2.84 4.12 -6.82
C LYS A 206 3.74 4.74 -7.90
N ALA A 207 4.43 3.93 -8.70
CA ALA A 207 5.23 4.42 -9.84
C ALA A 207 4.39 5.11 -10.93
N LYS A 208 3.09 4.80 -11.03
CA LYS A 208 2.13 5.48 -11.90
C LYS A 208 1.50 6.72 -11.25
N GLY A 209 1.87 7.05 -10.01
CA GLY A 209 1.32 8.18 -9.26
C GLY A 209 -0.07 7.91 -8.65
N VAL A 210 -0.46 6.65 -8.49
CA VAL A 210 -1.71 6.32 -7.79
C VAL A 210 -1.56 6.70 -6.31
N GLN A 211 -2.48 7.54 -5.83
CA GLN A 211 -2.53 7.95 -4.43
C GLN A 211 -3.14 6.83 -3.57
N PHE A 212 -2.61 6.66 -2.36
CA PHE A 212 -3.26 5.80 -1.36
C PHE A 212 -4.48 6.51 -0.75
N LEU A 213 -5.33 5.75 -0.06
CA LEU A 213 -6.67 6.22 0.33
C LEU A 213 -6.67 7.57 1.08
N ASP A 214 -5.82 7.74 2.10
CA ASP A 214 -5.79 8.97 2.91
C ASP A 214 -5.37 10.18 2.08
N GLN A 215 -4.38 10.01 1.20
CA GLN A 215 -3.93 11.06 0.29
C GLN A 215 -5.02 11.42 -0.72
N LYS A 216 -5.76 10.42 -1.23
CA LYS A 216 -6.90 10.64 -2.12
C LYS A 216 -8.00 11.43 -1.41
N ILE A 217 -8.40 11.02 -0.20
CA ILE A 217 -9.41 11.71 0.62
C ILE A 217 -9.02 13.18 0.82
N ALA A 218 -7.78 13.43 1.21
CA ALA A 218 -7.29 14.79 1.44
C ALA A 218 -7.21 15.61 0.15
N THR A 219 -6.74 15.01 -0.95
CA THR A 219 -6.64 15.69 -2.26
C THR A 219 -8.02 16.07 -2.80
N ASP A 220 -8.99 15.15 -2.72
CA ASP A 220 -10.37 15.41 -3.12
C ASP A 220 -10.99 16.54 -2.29
N ALA A 221 -10.71 16.57 -0.99
CA ALA A 221 -11.17 17.62 -0.09
C ALA A 221 -10.63 19.01 -0.47
N VAL A 222 -9.33 19.10 -0.73
CA VAL A 222 -8.68 20.35 -1.19
C VAL A 222 -9.27 20.80 -2.53
N ALA A 223 -9.48 19.87 -3.46
CA ALA A 223 -10.09 20.17 -4.76
C ALA A 223 -11.53 20.70 -4.64
N GLN A 224 -12.24 20.32 -3.58
CA GLN A 224 -13.58 20.80 -3.24
C GLN A 224 -13.56 22.08 -2.37
N GLY A 225 -12.38 22.65 -2.08
CA GLY A 225 -12.24 23.84 -1.25
C GLY A 225 -12.50 23.62 0.24
N LYS A 226 -12.44 22.37 0.71
CA LYS A 226 -12.64 22.01 2.12
C LYS A 226 -11.35 22.24 2.91
N GLN A 227 -11.51 22.48 4.22
CA GLN A 227 -10.38 22.51 5.12
C GLN A 227 -9.90 21.08 5.40
N VAL A 228 -8.59 20.84 5.27
CA VAL A 228 -7.93 19.60 5.71
C VAL A 228 -7.10 19.89 6.96
N LYS A 229 -7.16 19.01 7.95
CA LYS A 229 -6.36 19.09 9.18
C LYS A 229 -5.66 17.76 9.46
N GLY A 230 -4.37 17.81 9.78
CA GLY A 230 -3.62 16.67 10.31
C GLY A 230 -3.79 16.53 11.82
N LEU A 231 -3.83 15.30 12.33
CA LEU A 231 -3.76 15.00 13.76
C LEU A 231 -2.32 14.86 14.24
N GLU A 232 -1.38 14.54 13.35
CA GLU A 232 0.02 14.27 13.62
C GLU A 232 0.88 14.84 12.48
N THR A 233 2.15 15.05 12.78
CA THR A 233 3.19 15.29 11.77
C THR A 233 3.79 13.98 11.29
N LEU A 234 4.34 13.95 10.08
CA LEU A 234 5.05 12.75 9.60
C LEU A 234 6.26 12.43 10.48
N ALA A 235 6.91 13.44 11.04
CA ALA A 235 8.00 13.26 11.99
C ALA A 235 7.56 12.55 13.28
N GLU A 236 6.36 12.82 13.80
CA GLU A 236 5.81 12.11 14.97
C GLU A 236 5.55 10.64 14.66
N GLN A 237 4.96 10.33 13.51
CA GLN A 237 4.70 8.95 13.08
C GLN A 237 6.00 8.16 12.91
N ILE A 238 6.99 8.77 12.27
CA ILE A 238 8.29 8.15 12.03
C ILE A 238 9.10 8.00 13.32
N GLN A 239 8.99 8.96 14.24
CA GLN A 239 9.58 8.84 15.57
C GLN A 239 8.98 7.65 16.33
N ALA A 240 7.65 7.45 16.28
CA ALA A 240 7.01 6.32 16.94
C ALA A 240 7.55 4.97 16.44
N MET A 241 7.82 4.85 15.13
CA MET A 241 8.49 3.68 14.57
C MET A 241 9.95 3.60 15.04
N ALA A 242 10.71 4.68 14.93
CA ALA A 242 12.14 4.71 15.23
C ALA A 242 12.50 4.53 16.73
N ASP A 243 11.53 4.74 17.63
CA ASP A 243 11.68 4.54 19.08
C ASP A 243 11.63 3.07 19.49
N LEU A 244 11.19 2.17 18.60
CA LEU A 244 11.19 0.74 18.89
C LEU A 244 12.63 0.20 19.00
N PRO A 245 12.85 -0.87 19.79
CA PRO A 245 14.17 -1.46 19.94
C PRO A 245 14.81 -1.83 18.60
N ILE A 246 16.12 -1.62 18.47
CA ILE A 246 16.82 -1.93 17.22
C ILE A 246 16.78 -3.43 16.93
N GLU A 247 16.82 -4.27 17.97
CA GLU A 247 16.70 -5.72 17.89
C GLU A 247 15.35 -6.14 17.32
N PHE A 248 14.26 -5.46 17.71
CA PHE A 248 12.94 -5.65 17.14
C PHE A 248 12.95 -5.38 15.62
N HIS A 249 13.49 -4.24 15.20
CA HIS A 249 13.55 -3.90 13.78
C HIS A 249 14.39 -4.86 12.95
N LEU A 250 15.51 -5.34 13.49
CA LEU A 250 16.36 -6.33 12.81
C LEU A 250 15.62 -7.67 12.68
N LYS A 251 14.97 -8.14 13.76
CA LYS A 251 14.14 -9.35 13.73
C LYS A 251 13.02 -9.24 12.69
N SER A 252 12.21 -8.17 12.75
CA SER A 252 11.10 -7.96 11.81
C SER A 252 11.57 -7.84 10.36
N LEU A 253 12.75 -7.26 10.11
CA LEU A 253 13.31 -7.22 8.76
C LEU A 253 13.62 -8.63 8.24
N ILE A 254 14.25 -9.49 9.05
CA ILE A 254 14.57 -10.86 8.65
C ILE A 254 13.28 -11.67 8.42
N GLU A 255 12.30 -11.58 9.31
CA GLU A 255 10.99 -12.24 9.14
C GLU A 255 10.28 -11.77 7.86
N THR A 256 10.31 -10.48 7.57
CA THR A 256 9.73 -9.90 6.35
C THR A 256 10.40 -10.45 5.08
N LEU A 257 11.73 -10.66 5.13
CA LEU A 257 12.47 -11.26 4.03
C LEU A 257 12.15 -12.75 3.86
N GLU A 258 11.96 -13.48 4.96
CA GLU A 258 11.58 -14.90 4.96
C GLU A 258 10.17 -15.14 4.43
N LEU A 259 9.24 -14.21 4.67
CA LEU A 259 7.91 -14.24 4.05
C LEU A 259 8.00 -14.18 2.52
N GLY A 260 8.96 -13.44 1.96
CA GLY A 260 9.21 -13.42 0.52
C GLY A 260 7.94 -13.08 -0.28
N ASP A 261 7.55 -13.98 -1.19
CA ASP A 261 6.37 -13.83 -2.03
C ASP A 261 5.05 -13.88 -1.23
N LYS A 262 5.04 -14.52 -0.05
CA LYS A 262 3.86 -14.55 0.85
C LYS A 262 3.48 -13.18 1.39
N MET A 263 4.33 -12.17 1.26
CA MET A 263 3.96 -10.80 1.60
C MET A 263 2.77 -10.30 0.77
N SER A 264 2.62 -10.77 -0.46
CA SER A 264 1.44 -10.48 -1.29
C SER A 264 0.17 -11.08 -0.68
N ASP A 265 0.27 -12.29 -0.11
CA ASP A 265 -0.83 -12.96 0.59
C ASP A 265 -1.20 -12.23 1.90
N VAL A 266 -0.20 -11.72 2.63
CA VAL A 266 -0.43 -10.90 3.83
C VAL A 266 -1.21 -9.63 3.48
N VAL A 267 -0.76 -8.88 2.48
CA VAL A 267 -1.43 -7.62 2.06
C VAL A 267 -2.82 -7.89 1.49
N GLU A 268 -3.01 -8.97 0.72
CA GLU A 268 -4.32 -9.38 0.24
C GLU A 268 -5.26 -9.73 1.41
N THR A 269 -4.77 -10.50 2.38
CA THR A 269 -5.55 -10.87 3.57
C THR A 269 -5.94 -9.63 4.36
N MET A 270 -5.02 -8.67 4.57
CA MET A 270 -5.34 -7.40 5.23
C MET A 270 -6.39 -6.60 4.45
N THR A 271 -6.31 -6.61 3.12
CA THR A 271 -7.29 -5.94 2.24
C THR A 271 -8.66 -6.59 2.37
N ASP A 272 -8.75 -7.91 2.35
CA ASP A 272 -10.01 -8.64 2.54
C ASP A 272 -10.64 -8.37 3.91
N LEU A 273 -9.84 -8.40 4.99
CA LEU A 273 -10.30 -8.09 6.35
C LEU A 273 -10.79 -6.63 6.47
N TYR A 274 -10.10 -5.70 5.80
CA TYR A 274 -10.53 -4.31 5.73
C TYR A 274 -11.89 -4.17 5.02
N LEU A 275 -12.04 -4.81 3.85
CA LEU A 275 -13.25 -4.74 3.02
C LEU A 275 -14.45 -5.43 3.67
N SER A 276 -14.24 -6.52 4.41
CA SER A 276 -15.29 -7.17 5.21
C SER A 276 -15.62 -6.43 6.51
N GLY A 277 -14.76 -5.49 6.91
CA GLY A 277 -14.85 -4.80 8.18
C GLY A 277 -14.33 -5.62 9.37
N ASP A 278 -13.70 -6.77 9.16
CA ASP A 278 -13.13 -7.63 10.21
C ASP A 278 -11.77 -7.13 10.72
N ILE A 279 -11.65 -5.82 10.96
CA ILE A 279 -10.39 -5.15 11.29
C ILE A 279 -9.74 -5.68 12.58
N GLY A 280 -10.53 -6.12 13.55
CA GLY A 280 -10.04 -6.75 14.79
C GLY A 280 -9.31 -8.07 14.56
N LEU A 281 -9.48 -8.72 13.39
CA LEU A 281 -8.80 -9.95 13.03
C LEU A 281 -7.40 -9.71 12.43
N THR A 282 -7.04 -8.46 12.11
CA THR A 282 -5.75 -8.14 11.48
C THR A 282 -4.56 -8.49 12.36
N MET A 283 -4.56 -8.06 13.62
CA MET A 283 -3.45 -8.34 14.54
C MET A 283 -3.34 -9.84 14.88
N PRO A 284 -4.45 -10.56 15.21
CA PRO A 284 -4.40 -12.01 15.33
C PRO A 284 -3.88 -12.69 14.07
N MET A 285 -4.30 -12.27 12.87
CA MET A 285 -3.82 -12.82 11.60
C MET A 285 -2.30 -12.64 11.44
N LEU A 286 -1.76 -11.46 11.73
CA LEU A 286 -0.32 -11.19 11.65
C LEU A 286 0.49 -12.10 12.58
N LYS A 287 -0.04 -12.45 13.76
CA LYS A 287 0.59 -13.41 14.67
C LYS A 287 0.59 -14.84 14.13
N THR A 288 -0.25 -15.16 13.13
CA THR A 288 -0.30 -16.51 12.54
C THR A 288 0.76 -16.72 11.46
N VAL A 289 1.24 -15.64 10.85
CA VAL A 289 2.23 -15.67 9.77
C VAL A 289 3.67 -15.55 10.27
N THR A 290 3.88 -15.18 11.53
CA THR A 290 5.20 -15.19 12.17
C THR A 290 5.56 -16.56 12.75
N PRO A 291 6.83 -17.01 12.63
CA PRO A 291 7.28 -18.26 13.24
C PRO A 291 7.10 -18.25 14.76
N GLU A 292 6.54 -19.29 15.36
CA GLU A 292 6.15 -19.36 16.79
C GLU A 292 7.33 -19.47 17.80
N ASP A 293 8.57 -19.21 17.40
CA ASP A 293 9.74 -19.60 18.20
C ASP A 293 10.16 -18.54 19.25
N LYS A 294 9.67 -18.77 20.48
CA LYS A 294 10.29 -18.47 21.79
C LYS A 294 10.16 -17.04 22.34
N GLY A 295 9.17 -16.85 23.21
CA GLY A 295 9.12 -15.72 24.17
C GLY A 295 8.57 -14.40 23.62
N GLU A 296 7.87 -14.47 22.49
CA GLU A 296 7.63 -13.39 21.51
C GLU A 296 6.51 -12.40 21.87
N THR A 297 5.90 -12.51 23.05
CA THR A 297 4.76 -11.66 23.42
C THR A 297 5.13 -10.19 23.62
N ASN A 298 6.39 -9.88 23.92
CA ASN A 298 6.79 -8.52 24.30
C ASN A 298 7.03 -7.59 23.10
N ASP A 299 7.48 -8.13 21.97
CA ASP A 299 7.89 -7.36 20.80
C ASP A 299 6.68 -6.79 20.02
N TYR A 300 5.69 -7.64 19.75
CA TYR A 300 4.42 -7.21 19.17
C TYR A 300 3.65 -6.25 20.08
N ALA A 301 3.70 -6.48 21.40
CA ALA A 301 3.08 -5.58 22.36
C ALA A 301 3.76 -4.20 22.38
N ALA A 302 5.09 -4.14 22.26
CA ALA A 302 5.80 -2.87 22.15
C ALA A 302 5.45 -2.11 20.86
N PHE A 303 5.35 -2.83 19.73
CA PHE A 303 4.87 -2.27 18.47
C PHE A 303 3.46 -1.71 18.60
N GLU A 304 2.52 -2.52 19.08
CA GLU A 304 1.12 -2.11 19.27
C GLU A 304 1.02 -0.91 20.20
N GLN A 305 1.73 -0.94 21.33
CA GLN A 305 1.74 0.17 22.28
C GLN A 305 2.24 1.47 21.63
N ARG A 306 3.40 1.45 20.97
CA ARG A 306 4.05 2.68 20.47
C ARG A 306 3.44 3.20 19.17
N VAL A 307 3.14 2.31 18.23
CA VAL A 307 2.73 2.64 16.86
C VAL A 307 1.21 2.76 16.72
N ILE A 308 0.44 2.17 17.66
CA ILE A 308 -1.02 2.23 17.65
C ILE A 308 -1.54 2.97 18.89
N LEU A 309 -1.36 2.43 20.09
CA LEU A 309 -2.09 2.90 21.28
C LEU A 309 -1.66 4.29 21.77
N ASP A 310 -0.37 4.59 21.76
CA ASP A 310 0.13 5.92 22.12
C ASP A 310 -0.33 6.98 21.11
N ARG A 311 -0.36 6.61 19.83
CA ARG A 311 -0.85 7.48 18.75
C ARG A 311 -2.37 7.67 18.83
N ASN A 312 -3.13 6.64 19.21
CA ASN A 312 -4.58 6.75 19.42
C ASN A 312 -4.94 7.85 20.41
N LYS A 313 -4.18 7.96 21.51
CA LYS A 313 -4.38 9.01 22.53
C LYS A 313 -4.18 10.40 21.92
N VAL A 314 -3.09 10.59 21.19
CA VAL A 314 -2.77 11.85 20.50
C VAL A 314 -3.84 12.20 19.47
N MET A 315 -4.23 11.23 18.63
CA MET A 315 -5.26 11.40 17.62
C MET A 315 -6.60 11.79 18.25
N ALA A 316 -7.04 11.08 19.29
CA ALA A 316 -8.32 11.34 19.93
C ALA A 316 -8.33 12.71 20.65
N GLU A 317 -7.25 13.07 21.34
CA GLU A 317 -7.10 14.38 21.99
C GLU A 317 -7.14 15.54 20.99
N ARG A 318 -6.43 15.41 19.86
CA ARG A 318 -6.36 16.46 18.83
C ARG A 318 -7.61 16.51 17.95
N ALA A 319 -8.31 15.39 17.77
CA ALA A 319 -9.54 15.33 16.99
C ALA A 319 -10.72 15.97 17.72
N ALA A 320 -10.84 15.77 19.04
CA ALA A 320 -11.98 16.23 19.82
C ALA A 320 -12.35 17.72 19.68
N PRO A 321 -11.43 18.69 19.79
CA PRO A 321 -11.78 20.11 19.61
C PRO A 321 -12.24 20.44 18.18
N ILE A 322 -11.83 19.66 17.18
CA ILE A 322 -12.30 19.82 15.80
C ILE A 322 -13.70 19.20 15.65
N LEU A 323 -13.90 18.02 16.24
CA LEU A 323 -15.19 17.33 16.27
C LEU A 323 -16.27 18.11 17.05
N ASP A 324 -15.88 18.93 18.02
CA ASP A 324 -16.76 19.86 18.73
C ASP A 324 -17.29 21.01 17.85
N GLY A 325 -16.78 21.16 16.63
CA GLY A 325 -17.39 22.01 15.59
C GLY A 325 -18.50 21.33 14.78
N GLY A 326 -18.62 20.00 14.85
CA GLY A 326 -19.52 19.20 14.01
C GLY A 326 -19.15 19.23 12.52
N ASN A 327 -19.91 18.48 11.71
CA ASN A 327 -19.76 18.44 10.24
C ASN A 327 -18.33 18.08 9.75
N VAL A 328 -17.71 17.10 10.42
CA VAL A 328 -16.36 16.61 10.12
C VAL A 328 -16.42 15.23 9.49
N PHE A 329 -15.53 14.95 8.54
CA PHE A 329 -15.20 13.59 8.13
C PHE A 329 -13.74 13.31 8.48
N MET A 330 -13.51 12.34 9.36
CA MET A 330 -12.21 11.94 9.87
C MET A 330 -11.81 10.59 9.27
N ALA A 331 -10.59 10.50 8.76
CA ALA A 331 -9.98 9.26 8.31
C ALA A 331 -8.66 9.01 9.06
N VAL A 332 -8.58 7.86 9.74
CA VAL A 332 -7.36 7.37 10.39
C VAL A 332 -7.23 5.88 10.09
N GLY A 333 -6.01 5.35 10.14
CA GLY A 333 -5.73 3.95 9.84
C GLY A 333 -6.66 3.02 10.61
N ALA A 334 -7.21 2.01 9.94
CA ALA A 334 -8.25 1.15 10.48
C ALA A 334 -7.83 0.43 11.77
N LEU A 335 -6.52 0.18 11.96
CA LEU A 335 -5.98 -0.44 13.18
C LEU A 335 -6.00 0.49 14.41
N HIS A 336 -6.19 1.79 14.21
CA HIS A 336 -6.37 2.75 15.31
C HIS A 336 -7.78 2.69 15.92
N LEU A 337 -8.76 2.05 15.25
CA LEU A 337 -10.16 2.06 15.68
C LEU A 337 -10.50 1.10 16.84
N PRO A 338 -10.10 -0.18 16.79
CA PRO A 338 -10.56 -1.20 17.75
C PRO A 338 -9.86 -1.10 19.10
N GLY A 339 -10.39 -1.83 20.08
CA GLY A 339 -9.79 -1.97 21.40
C GLY A 339 -10.29 -0.95 22.41
N LYS A 340 -9.97 -1.19 23.69
CA LYS A 340 -10.35 -0.30 24.81
C LYS A 340 -9.64 1.05 24.75
N ASP A 341 -8.45 1.06 24.15
CA ASP A 341 -7.63 2.24 23.89
C ASP A 341 -7.66 2.62 22.39
N GLY A 342 -8.66 2.12 21.65
CA GLY A 342 -8.94 2.51 20.27
C GLY A 342 -9.55 3.90 20.20
N VAL A 343 -9.37 4.59 19.07
CA VAL A 343 -9.91 5.94 18.83
C VAL A 343 -11.42 6.00 19.09
N ILE A 344 -12.17 4.94 18.80
CA ILE A 344 -13.61 4.89 19.05
C ILE A 344 -13.93 5.01 20.54
N GLU A 345 -13.26 4.22 21.39
CA GLU A 345 -13.47 4.26 22.83
C GLU A 345 -12.95 5.56 23.44
N LEU A 346 -11.81 6.05 22.97
CA LEU A 346 -11.25 7.32 23.44
C LEU A 346 -12.15 8.51 23.12
N LEU A 347 -12.82 8.52 21.95
CA LEU A 347 -13.81 9.54 21.63
C LEU A 347 -15.08 9.39 22.48
N ARG A 348 -15.52 8.15 22.76
CA ARG A 348 -16.65 7.91 23.68
C ARG A 348 -16.36 8.44 25.09
N GLN A 349 -15.15 8.23 25.59
CA GLN A 349 -14.68 8.75 26.88
C GLN A 349 -14.68 10.29 26.91
N GLN A 350 -14.52 10.94 25.76
CA GLN A 350 -14.58 12.41 25.61
C GLN A 350 -16.00 12.96 25.39
N GLY A 351 -17.03 12.11 25.54
CA GLY A 351 -18.43 12.52 25.52
C GLY A 351 -19.10 12.50 24.14
N PHE A 352 -18.44 11.92 23.13
CA PHE A 352 -19.07 11.66 21.83
C PHE A 352 -19.85 10.35 21.86
N THR A 353 -20.98 10.30 21.15
CA THR A 353 -21.63 9.04 20.79
C THR A 353 -21.04 8.57 19.46
N VAL A 354 -20.38 7.41 19.46
CA VAL A 354 -19.77 6.83 18.26
C VAL A 354 -20.47 5.51 17.94
N THR A 355 -21.07 5.40 16.76
CA THR A 355 -21.89 4.23 16.34
C THR A 355 -21.42 3.68 15.00
N ALA A 356 -21.36 2.35 14.88
CA ALA A 356 -20.98 1.69 13.64
C ALA A 356 -22.07 1.89 12.58
N ILE A 357 -21.65 2.07 11.33
CA ILE A 357 -22.52 2.23 10.17
C ILE A 357 -22.26 1.06 9.23
N ASN A 358 -23.09 0.04 9.39
CA ASN A 358 -23.03 -1.20 8.60
C ASN A 358 -23.69 -1.05 7.23
#